data_AF-A0A7K5Z0D0-F1
#
_entry.id   AF-A0A7K5Z0D0-F1
#
_cell.length_a   1.000
_cell.length_b   1.000
_cell.length_c   1.000
_cell.angle_alpha   90.00
_cell.angle_beta   90.00
_cell.angle_gamma   90.00
#
_symmetry.space_group_name_H-M   'P 1'
#
loop_
_entity.id
_entity.type
_entity.pdbx_description
1 polymer ?
#
loop_
_entity_poly.entity_id
_entity_poly.type
_entity_poly.pdbx_seq_one_letter_code
_entity_poly.pdbx_strand_id
1 'polypeptide(L)'
;LMVPRISPPSCCKAGRAMPKKDDDAKKKASEMVPDQRWKLQVFYLCFYGFMTQIRPGESFITPYLLGADKNFTKVEVTNVITPVLTYSYMAVLVPLFLLTDYLRYKPVLVLQSLSHISIWLLLVLGTSVLAMQLMEFFYGVTMAARIAYSSYIFSLVAPSRYQRMASYSRSAVLLGVFTSSVLGQLCVTLGGISFLTLNYVSLGFVSFSLILTLFLERPRRSLFFNWPSEGAGDGAAPTELDKMARGDGGGGAQGWRGSALCRMLQEVGALTRQPQLRLWSLWWVFNSAGYYLMLYYVQILWNEIYPTTDHRQVYNGGVDAASTLLGAIASFAAGYVKISWTL
;
A
#
# COMPACT_ATOMS: atom_id res chain seq x y z
N LEU A 1 42.44 76.84 17.93
CA LEU A 1 42.45 78.03 17.04
C LEU A 1 42.78 77.53 15.64
N MET A 2 41.96 77.54 14.59
CA MET A 2 40.73 78.26 14.22
C MET A 2 39.82 77.33 13.38
N VAL A 3 38.52 77.58 13.44
CA VAL A 3 37.39 77.06 12.64
C VAL A 3 36.93 78.22 11.71
N PRO A 4 35.98 78.16 10.73
CA PRO A 4 35.43 77.13 9.80
C PRO A 4 35.45 77.58 8.30
N ARG A 5 34.97 76.73 7.36
CA ARG A 5 34.11 77.15 6.22
C ARG A 5 33.05 76.07 5.95
N ILE A 6 31.79 76.31 6.30
CA ILE A 6 30.66 76.76 5.44
C ILE A 6 30.13 75.66 4.48
N SER A 7 28.97 75.09 4.80
CA SER A 7 28.01 74.44 3.88
C SER A 7 27.11 75.48 3.21
N PRO A 8 26.41 75.23 2.07
CA PRO A 8 25.10 74.51 2.05
C PRO A 8 24.79 73.81 0.68
N PRO A 9 23.53 73.47 0.30
CA PRO A 9 22.61 72.49 0.90
C PRO A 9 22.08 71.41 -0.10
N SER A 10 21.37 70.42 0.48
CA SER A 10 20.23 69.66 -0.08
C SER A 10 20.39 68.78 -1.33
N CYS A 11 20.25 67.46 -1.14
CA CYS A 11 19.17 66.73 -1.81
C CYS A 11 18.78 65.49 -0.99
N CYS A 12 17.53 65.48 -0.51
CA CYS A 12 16.90 64.40 0.22
C CYS A 12 16.97 63.07 -0.56
N LYS A 13 17.64 62.06 0.01
CA LYS A 13 17.29 60.67 -0.25
C LYS A 13 16.64 60.11 1.01
N ALA A 14 15.33 60.21 1.04
CA ALA A 14 14.49 59.43 1.94
C ALA A 14 14.78 57.94 1.70
N GLY A 15 15.48 57.31 2.64
CA GLY A 15 15.58 55.86 2.72
C GLY A 15 14.20 55.30 2.98
N ARG A 16 13.53 54.81 1.93
CA ARG A 16 12.28 54.07 2.04
C ARG A 16 12.62 52.73 2.69
N ALA A 17 12.40 52.62 3.99
CA ALA A 17 12.36 51.32 4.67
C ALA A 17 11.27 50.47 4.00
N MET A 18 11.67 49.46 3.23
CA MET A 18 10.75 48.43 2.75
C MET A 18 10.22 47.62 3.93
N PRO A 19 8.94 47.19 3.92
CA PRO A 19 8.36 46.45 5.02
C PRO A 19 8.90 45.00 5.00
N LYS A 20 9.81 44.68 5.93
CA LYS A 20 10.26 43.30 6.22
C LYS A 20 9.12 42.31 6.54
N LYS A 21 7.91 42.82 6.78
CA LYS A 21 6.73 42.05 7.21
C LYS A 21 6.17 41.14 6.11
N ASP A 22 6.27 41.54 4.83
CA ASP A 22 5.74 40.75 3.72
C ASP A 22 6.69 39.62 3.31
N ASP A 23 8.01 39.82 3.40
CA ASP A 23 9.00 38.78 3.14
C ASP A 23 9.00 37.71 4.23
N ASP A 24 8.89 38.07 5.51
CA ASP A 24 8.77 37.09 6.59
C ASP A 24 7.44 36.32 6.55
N ALA A 25 6.35 36.96 6.07
CA ALA A 25 5.06 36.28 5.85
C ALA A 25 5.09 35.36 4.62
N LYS A 26 5.74 35.76 3.52
CA LYS A 26 5.97 34.89 2.34
C LYS A 26 6.92 33.75 2.66
N LYS A 27 7.94 33.98 3.50
CA LYS A 27 8.91 32.96 3.93
C LYS A 27 8.26 31.97 4.90
N LYS A 28 7.44 32.43 5.86
CA LYS A 28 6.58 31.54 6.68
C LYS A 28 5.54 30.79 5.86
N ALA A 29 4.89 31.42 4.90
CA ALA A 29 3.95 30.75 4.01
C ALA A 29 4.65 29.72 3.11
N SER A 30 5.88 30.00 2.67
CA SER A 30 6.70 29.08 1.87
C SER A 30 7.30 27.93 2.68
N GLU A 31 7.60 28.11 3.97
CA GLU A 31 8.10 27.05 4.86
C GLU A 31 6.99 26.15 5.42
N MET A 32 5.75 26.64 5.56
CA MET A 32 4.61 25.81 5.99
C MET A 32 4.09 24.88 4.87
N VAL A 33 4.28 25.25 3.59
CA VAL A 33 3.81 24.49 2.42
C VAL A 33 4.49 23.12 2.22
N PRO A 34 5.82 22.93 2.35
CA PRO A 34 6.43 21.61 2.21
C PRO A 34 5.96 20.64 3.31
N ASP A 35 5.75 21.14 4.53
CA ASP A 35 5.38 20.33 5.69
C ASP A 35 3.90 19.91 5.69
N GLN A 36 3.06 20.58 4.90
CA GLN A 36 1.64 20.26 4.74
C GLN A 36 1.35 19.33 3.56
N ARG A 37 2.14 19.40 2.48
CA ARG A 37 1.99 18.53 1.30
C ARG A 37 2.24 17.06 1.62
N TRP A 38 3.29 16.73 2.39
CA TRP A 38 3.56 15.33 2.75
C TRP A 38 2.50 14.76 3.70
N LYS A 39 1.95 15.57 4.61
CA LYS A 39 0.83 15.16 5.49
C LYS A 39 -0.41 14.82 4.68
N LEU A 40 -0.72 15.65 3.68
CA LEU A 40 -1.83 15.41 2.76
C LEU A 40 -1.62 14.14 1.92
N GLN A 41 -0.40 13.91 1.42
CA GLN A 41 -0.05 12.68 0.69
C GLN A 41 -0.21 11.44 1.56
N VAL A 42 0.30 11.47 2.78
CA VAL A 42 0.15 10.38 3.76
C VAL A 42 -1.32 10.11 4.09
N PHE A 43 -2.09 11.17 4.32
CA PHE A 43 -3.52 11.07 4.58
C PHE A 43 -4.24 10.42 3.40
N TYR A 44 -3.93 10.86 2.18
CA TYR A 44 -4.46 10.27 0.95
C TYR A 44 -4.12 8.78 0.82
N LEU A 45 -2.89 8.39 1.19
CA LEU A 45 -2.47 6.98 1.17
C LEU A 45 -3.21 6.14 2.19
N CYS A 46 -3.37 6.65 3.41
CA CYS A 46 -4.12 5.96 4.45
C CYS A 46 -5.60 5.83 4.05
N PHE A 47 -6.17 6.89 3.45
CA PHE A 47 -7.52 6.88 2.90
C PHE A 47 -7.66 5.88 1.75
N TYR A 48 -6.69 5.83 0.84
CA TYR A 48 -6.61 4.81 -0.21
C TYR A 48 -6.55 3.40 0.39
N GLY A 49 -5.65 3.15 1.35
CA GLY A 49 -5.54 1.86 2.03
C GLY A 49 -6.82 1.46 2.77
N PHE A 50 -7.53 2.42 3.35
CA PHE A 50 -8.86 2.20 3.93
C PHE A 50 -9.86 1.80 2.85
N MET A 51 -9.98 2.59 1.77
CA MET A 51 -10.93 2.35 0.67
C MET A 51 -10.68 1.05 -0.07
N THR A 52 -9.41 0.66 -0.28
CA THR A 52 -9.05 -0.63 -0.92
C THR A 52 -9.52 -1.83 -0.14
N GLN A 53 -9.80 -1.69 1.15
CA GLN A 53 -10.18 -2.78 2.05
C GLN A 53 -11.68 -2.83 2.34
N ILE A 54 -12.46 -1.82 1.91
CA ILE A 54 -13.92 -1.83 2.04
C ILE A 54 -14.50 -2.75 0.96
N ARG A 55 -14.73 -4.00 1.32
CA ARG A 55 -15.22 -5.07 0.44
C ARG A 55 -16.23 -5.96 1.18
N PRO A 56 -17.48 -5.48 1.38
CA PRO A 56 -18.44 -6.12 2.27
C PRO A 56 -18.71 -7.59 1.98
N GLY A 57 -18.54 -8.01 0.72
CA GLY A 57 -18.70 -9.40 0.29
C GLY A 57 -17.57 -10.34 0.69
N GLU A 58 -16.40 -9.85 1.10
CA GLU A 58 -15.21 -10.67 1.40
C GLU A 58 -15.46 -11.68 2.54
N SER A 59 -16.09 -11.24 3.64
CA SER A 59 -16.46 -12.11 4.77
C SER A 59 -17.54 -13.17 4.42
N PHE A 60 -18.19 -13.05 3.25
CA PHE A 60 -19.27 -13.93 2.81
C PHE A 60 -18.94 -14.71 1.53
N ILE A 61 -17.69 -14.68 1.04
CA ILE A 61 -17.28 -15.42 -0.16
C ILE A 61 -17.48 -16.93 0.03
N THR A 62 -17.01 -17.50 1.14
CA THR A 62 -17.15 -18.94 1.39
C THR A 62 -18.61 -19.38 1.53
N PRO A 63 -19.47 -18.70 2.32
CA PRO A 63 -20.91 -18.95 2.30
C PRO A 63 -21.56 -18.81 0.92
N TYR A 64 -21.13 -17.83 0.11
CA TYR A 64 -21.67 -17.62 -1.24
C TYR A 64 -21.31 -18.73 -2.22
N LEU A 65 -20.09 -19.27 -2.14
CA LEU A 65 -19.65 -20.40 -2.98
C LEU A 65 -20.38 -21.70 -2.62
N LEU A 66 -20.73 -21.88 -1.35
CA LEU A 66 -21.43 -23.06 -0.83
C LEU A 66 -22.96 -22.92 -0.86
N GLY A 67 -23.47 -21.70 -1.05
CA GLY A 67 -24.89 -21.40 -1.11
C GLY A 67 -25.54 -21.87 -2.40
N ALA A 68 -26.88 -21.77 -2.42
CA ALA A 68 -27.74 -22.21 -3.52
C ALA A 68 -27.41 -21.57 -4.89
N ASP A 69 -26.73 -20.42 -4.88
CA ASP A 69 -26.39 -19.65 -6.08
C ASP A 69 -25.24 -20.28 -6.89
N LYS A 70 -24.29 -20.94 -6.23
CA LYS A 70 -23.10 -21.54 -6.89
C LYS A 70 -23.02 -23.06 -6.72
N ASN A 71 -23.61 -23.62 -5.66
CA ASN A 71 -23.73 -25.07 -5.41
C ASN A 71 -22.42 -25.86 -5.50
N PHE A 72 -21.29 -25.28 -5.07
CA PHE A 72 -20.04 -26.04 -4.97
C PHE A 72 -20.02 -26.90 -3.72
N THR A 73 -19.36 -28.06 -3.80
CA THR A 73 -19.18 -28.91 -2.62
C THR A 73 -18.10 -28.35 -1.70
N LYS A 74 -18.23 -28.55 -0.38
CA LYS A 74 -17.22 -28.12 0.60
C LYS A 74 -15.82 -28.66 0.29
N VAL A 75 -15.77 -29.92 -0.18
CA VAL A 75 -14.53 -30.62 -0.54
C VAL A 75 -13.86 -29.95 -1.74
N GLU A 76 -14.63 -29.57 -2.75
CA GLU A 76 -14.13 -28.91 -3.95
C GLU A 76 -13.60 -27.49 -3.64
N VAL A 77 -14.33 -26.71 -2.85
CA VAL A 77 -13.86 -25.39 -2.43
C VAL A 77 -12.54 -25.52 -1.64
N THR A 78 -12.48 -26.43 -0.67
CA THR A 78 -11.33 -26.53 0.23
C THR A 78 -10.10 -27.17 -0.41
N ASN A 79 -10.27 -28.20 -1.25
CA ASN A 79 -9.15 -28.97 -1.80
C ASN A 79 -8.75 -28.58 -3.22
N VAL A 80 -9.63 -27.92 -3.98
CA VAL A 80 -9.39 -27.60 -5.40
C VAL A 80 -9.30 -26.10 -5.65
N ILE A 81 -10.12 -25.29 -4.97
CA ILE A 81 -10.19 -23.85 -5.21
C ILE A 81 -9.22 -23.11 -4.27
N THR A 82 -9.41 -23.21 -2.96
CA THR A 82 -8.60 -22.48 -1.95
C THR A 82 -7.08 -22.70 -2.09
N PRO A 83 -6.54 -23.89 -2.41
CA PRO A 83 -5.08 -24.07 -2.50
C PRO A 83 -4.44 -23.26 -3.63
N VAL A 84 -5.19 -22.93 -4.70
CA VAL A 84 -4.68 -22.14 -5.83
C VAL A 84 -4.20 -20.77 -5.35
N LEU A 85 -4.86 -20.17 -4.36
CA LEU A 85 -4.44 -18.92 -3.74
C LEU A 85 -3.02 -19.02 -3.18
N THR A 86 -2.75 -20.04 -2.37
CA THR A 86 -1.45 -20.19 -1.69
C THR A 86 -0.32 -20.46 -2.68
N TYR A 87 -0.54 -21.35 -3.65
CA TYR A 87 0.49 -21.67 -4.66
C TYR A 87 0.73 -20.50 -5.62
N SER A 88 -0.33 -19.83 -6.08
CA SER A 88 -0.21 -18.66 -6.95
C SER A 88 0.46 -17.49 -6.24
N TYR A 89 0.12 -17.22 -4.98
CA TYR A 89 0.78 -16.19 -4.16
C TYR A 89 2.29 -16.45 -4.08
N MET A 90 2.71 -17.68 -3.78
CA MET A 90 4.13 -18.04 -3.73
C MET A 90 4.83 -17.82 -5.08
N ALA A 91 4.20 -18.24 -6.17
CA ALA A 91 4.77 -18.11 -7.52
C ALA A 91 4.85 -16.65 -7.98
N VAL A 92 3.85 -15.83 -7.65
CA VAL A 92 3.74 -14.43 -8.07
C VAL A 92 4.57 -13.49 -7.18
N LEU A 93 4.87 -13.87 -5.93
CA LEU A 93 5.65 -13.05 -5.01
C LEU A 93 6.98 -12.56 -5.60
N VAL A 94 7.75 -13.48 -6.20
CA VAL A 94 9.08 -13.20 -6.78
C VAL A 94 9.00 -12.24 -7.97
N PRO A 95 8.22 -12.50 -9.04
CA PRO A 95 8.14 -11.57 -10.17
C PRO A 95 7.56 -10.23 -9.75
N LEU A 96 6.61 -10.20 -8.81
CA LEU A 96 5.96 -8.97 -8.38
C LEU A 96 6.86 -8.12 -7.49
N PHE A 97 7.72 -8.74 -6.67
CA PHE A 97 8.82 -8.08 -5.96
C PHE A 97 9.83 -7.43 -6.93
N LEU A 98 10.26 -8.15 -7.96
CA LEU A 98 11.13 -7.59 -9.00
C LEU A 98 10.44 -6.45 -9.77
N LEU A 99 9.13 -6.59 -10.01
CA LEU A 99 8.32 -5.60 -10.69
C LEU A 99 8.13 -4.33 -9.85
N THR A 100 7.98 -4.44 -8.53
CA THR A 100 7.87 -3.27 -7.63
C THR A 100 9.10 -2.39 -7.70
N ASP A 101 10.28 -3.02 -7.76
CA ASP A 101 11.56 -2.31 -7.83
C ASP A 101 11.78 -1.70 -9.23
N TYR A 102 11.38 -2.41 -10.30
CA TYR A 102 11.55 -1.95 -11.67
C TYR A 102 10.54 -0.85 -12.07
N LEU A 103 9.25 -1.00 -11.77
CA LEU A 103 8.17 -0.15 -12.28
C LEU A 103 7.80 1.03 -11.38
N ARG A 104 8.53 1.27 -10.28
CA ARG A 104 8.26 2.35 -9.30
C ARG A 104 6.81 2.31 -8.77
N TYR A 105 6.51 1.32 -7.92
CA TYR A 105 5.34 1.14 -7.04
C TYR A 105 3.91 1.39 -7.62
N LYS A 106 3.62 2.54 -8.25
CA LYS A 106 2.30 2.91 -8.79
C LYS A 106 1.74 1.87 -9.77
N PRO A 107 2.49 1.34 -10.76
CA PRO A 107 1.96 0.30 -11.65
C PRO A 107 1.59 -0.98 -10.91
N VAL A 108 2.28 -1.30 -9.82
CA VAL A 108 1.96 -2.46 -8.98
C VAL A 108 0.68 -2.22 -8.18
N LEU A 109 0.45 -1.00 -7.69
CA LEU A 109 -0.82 -0.63 -7.05
C LEU A 109 -1.98 -0.67 -8.05
N VAL A 110 -1.77 -0.22 -9.30
CA VAL A 110 -2.79 -0.34 -10.36
C VAL A 110 -3.08 -1.80 -10.67
N LEU A 111 -2.04 -2.64 -10.80
CA LEU A 111 -2.17 -4.09 -10.99
C LEU A 111 -2.96 -4.73 -9.84
N GLN A 112 -2.72 -4.31 -8.59
CA GLN A 112 -3.49 -4.74 -7.43
C GLN A 112 -4.98 -4.40 -7.57
N SER A 113 -5.30 -3.14 -7.89
CA SER A 113 -6.70 -2.71 -8.05
C SER A 113 -7.40 -3.41 -9.21
N LEU A 114 -6.71 -3.63 -10.34
CA LEU A 114 -7.24 -4.38 -11.47
C LEU A 114 -7.49 -5.85 -11.12
N SER A 115 -6.58 -6.47 -10.37
CA SER A 115 -6.73 -7.84 -9.88
C SER A 115 -7.95 -7.97 -8.96
N HIS A 116 -8.18 -6.99 -8.07
CA HIS A 116 -9.42 -6.91 -7.31
C HIS A 116 -10.65 -6.84 -8.22
N ILE A 117 -10.70 -5.98 -9.24
CA ILE A 117 -11.87 -5.96 -10.13
C ILE A 117 -12.11 -7.33 -10.77
N SER A 118 -11.05 -7.99 -11.25
CA SER A 118 -11.13 -9.33 -11.84
C SER A 118 -11.72 -10.36 -10.88
N ILE A 119 -11.33 -10.36 -9.60
CA ILE A 119 -11.86 -11.28 -8.58
C ILE A 119 -13.38 -11.13 -8.44
N TRP A 120 -13.89 -9.90 -8.27
CA TRP A 120 -15.32 -9.67 -8.05
C TRP A 120 -16.13 -9.90 -9.33
N LEU A 121 -15.57 -9.61 -10.51
CA LEU A 121 -16.20 -9.95 -11.79
C LEU A 121 -16.31 -11.48 -11.98
N LEU A 122 -15.24 -12.22 -11.70
CA LEU A 122 -15.25 -13.69 -11.76
C LEU A 122 -16.19 -14.30 -10.73
N LEU A 123 -16.33 -13.69 -9.56
CA LEU A 123 -17.22 -14.16 -8.51
C LEU A 123 -18.70 -13.97 -8.88
N VAL A 124 -19.04 -12.85 -9.54
CA VAL A 124 -20.38 -12.60 -10.07
C VAL A 124 -20.66 -13.50 -11.29
N LEU A 125 -19.80 -13.49 -12.30
CA LEU A 125 -20.04 -14.12 -13.61
C LEU A 125 -19.66 -15.60 -13.69
N GLY A 126 -18.70 -16.05 -12.89
CA GLY A 126 -18.12 -17.39 -12.99
C GLY A 126 -19.03 -18.46 -12.41
N THR A 127 -19.36 -19.48 -13.20
CA THR A 127 -20.15 -20.64 -12.76
C THR A 127 -19.34 -21.93 -12.73
N SER A 128 -18.12 -21.91 -13.28
CA SER A 128 -17.24 -23.07 -13.36
C SER A 128 -16.17 -23.08 -12.28
N VAL A 129 -15.66 -24.26 -11.97
CA VAL A 129 -14.52 -24.48 -11.08
C VAL A 129 -13.30 -23.69 -11.53
N LEU A 130 -13.03 -23.71 -12.84
CA LEU A 130 -11.90 -22.99 -13.43
C LEU A 130 -12.03 -21.48 -13.25
N ALA A 131 -13.25 -20.91 -13.33
CA ALA A 131 -13.45 -19.50 -13.03
C ALA A 131 -13.15 -19.17 -11.56
N MET A 132 -13.50 -20.07 -10.63
CA MET A 132 -13.16 -19.91 -9.21
C MET A 132 -11.66 -20.09 -8.94
N GLN A 133 -10.98 -20.99 -9.64
CA GLN A 133 -9.52 -21.11 -9.58
C GLN A 133 -8.82 -19.84 -10.10
N LEU A 134 -9.31 -19.26 -11.21
CA LEU A 134 -8.80 -17.99 -11.74
C LEU A 134 -9.06 -16.83 -10.78
N MET A 135 -10.20 -16.83 -10.09
CA MET A 135 -10.54 -15.86 -9.06
C MET A 135 -9.51 -15.92 -7.91
N GLU A 136 -9.21 -17.13 -7.40
CA GLU A 136 -8.18 -17.32 -6.37
C GLU A 136 -6.77 -16.96 -6.86
N PHE A 137 -6.46 -17.20 -8.14
CA PHE A 137 -5.20 -16.76 -8.74
C PHE A 137 -5.04 -15.23 -8.68
N PHE A 138 -6.06 -14.47 -9.11
CA PHE A 138 -6.03 -13.01 -9.00
C PHE A 138 -5.99 -12.53 -7.55
N TYR A 139 -6.59 -13.29 -6.64
CA TYR A 139 -6.48 -13.06 -5.20
C TYR A 139 -5.02 -13.20 -4.72
N GLY A 140 -4.30 -14.21 -5.19
CA GLY A 140 -2.86 -14.39 -4.96
C GLY A 140 -2.02 -13.22 -5.49
N VAL A 141 -2.31 -12.72 -6.70
CA VAL A 141 -1.66 -11.54 -7.28
C VAL A 141 -1.86 -10.31 -6.41
N THR A 142 -3.09 -10.09 -5.94
CA THR A 142 -3.43 -8.98 -5.06
C THR A 142 -2.67 -9.05 -3.74
N MET A 143 -2.60 -10.23 -3.14
CA MET A 143 -1.89 -10.44 -1.88
C MET A 143 -0.39 -10.19 -2.00
N ALA A 144 0.22 -10.57 -3.13
CA ALA A 144 1.61 -10.25 -3.44
C ALA A 144 1.79 -8.73 -3.60
N ALA A 145 0.88 -8.06 -4.31
CA ALA A 145 0.94 -6.62 -4.56
C ALA A 145 0.75 -5.76 -3.30
N ARG A 146 0.13 -6.29 -2.26
CA ARG A 146 -0.04 -5.62 -0.96
C ARG A 146 1.28 -5.17 -0.32
N ILE A 147 2.39 -5.88 -0.59
CA ILE A 147 3.71 -5.51 -0.07
C ILE A 147 4.16 -4.16 -0.67
N ALA A 148 3.80 -3.89 -1.93
CA ALA A 148 4.12 -2.64 -2.62
C ALA A 148 3.52 -1.42 -1.92
N TYR A 149 2.32 -1.54 -1.34
CA TYR A 149 1.66 -0.46 -0.61
C TYR A 149 2.46 -0.04 0.63
N SER A 150 2.91 -1.00 1.43
CA SER A 150 3.75 -0.73 2.60
C SER A 150 5.08 -0.08 2.20
N SER A 151 5.75 -0.61 1.17
CA SER A 151 7.00 -0.06 0.66
C SER A 151 6.85 1.35 0.10
N TYR A 152 5.74 1.64 -0.56
CA TYR A 152 5.42 2.96 -1.10
C TYR A 152 5.31 4.01 0.01
N ILE A 153 4.68 3.67 1.14
CA ILE A 153 4.59 4.56 2.31
C ILE A 153 5.97 4.90 2.88
N PHE A 154 6.85 3.90 3.01
CA PHE A 154 8.20 4.14 3.53
C PHE A 154 9.05 4.97 2.57
N SER A 155 8.78 4.91 1.26
CA SER A 155 9.50 5.74 0.27
C SER A 155 9.20 7.24 0.37
N LEU A 156 8.07 7.62 0.98
CA LEU A 156 7.64 9.02 1.08
C LEU A 156 8.03 9.69 2.40
N VAL A 157 8.46 8.91 3.40
CA VAL A 157 8.57 9.36 4.79
C VAL A 157 10.01 9.30 5.26
N ALA A 158 10.41 10.21 6.14
CA ALA A 158 11.75 10.15 6.74
C ALA A 158 11.86 8.98 7.74
N PRO A 159 13.04 8.34 7.88
CA PRO A 159 13.25 7.22 8.79
C PRO A 159 12.84 7.47 10.24
N SER A 160 12.97 8.72 10.71
CA SER A 160 12.56 9.14 12.07
C SER A 160 11.07 8.96 12.37
N ARG A 161 10.24 8.75 11.35
CA ARG A 161 8.77 8.63 11.47
C ARG A 161 8.21 7.30 10.96
N TYR A 162 9.05 6.34 10.58
CA TYR A 162 8.60 5.04 10.05
C TYR A 162 7.66 4.29 10.98
N GLN A 163 7.94 4.29 12.28
CA GLN A 163 7.11 3.60 13.26
C GLN A 163 5.67 4.17 13.32
N ARG A 164 5.54 5.50 13.39
CA ARG A 164 4.23 6.17 13.40
C ARG A 164 3.48 5.96 12.08
N MET A 165 4.22 6.02 10.98
CA MET A 165 3.60 5.87 9.66
C MET A 165 3.09 4.46 9.40
N ALA A 166 3.89 3.45 9.76
CA ALA A 166 3.50 2.04 9.68
C ALA A 166 2.26 1.76 10.54
N SER A 167 2.18 2.39 11.72
CA SER A 167 1.04 2.30 12.62
C SER A 167 -0.23 2.90 11.99
N TYR A 168 -0.17 4.15 11.49
CA TYR A 168 -1.32 4.79 10.84
C TYR A 168 -1.81 4.04 9.62
N SER A 169 -0.90 3.59 8.76
CA SER A 169 -1.27 2.87 7.55
C SER A 169 -1.91 1.53 7.86
N ARG A 170 -1.36 0.78 8.83
CA ARG A 170 -1.90 -0.51 9.24
C ARG A 170 -3.24 -0.37 9.94
N SER A 171 -3.41 0.61 10.82
CA SER A 171 -4.69 0.92 11.45
C SER A 171 -5.74 1.35 10.42
N ALA A 172 -5.39 2.16 9.42
CA ALA A 172 -6.32 2.55 8.36
C ALA A 172 -6.79 1.35 7.51
N VAL A 173 -5.87 0.46 7.13
CA VAL A 173 -6.19 -0.79 6.42
C VAL A 173 -7.12 -1.67 7.27
N LEU A 174 -6.84 -1.84 8.56
CA LEU A 174 -7.66 -2.65 9.46
C LEU A 174 -9.04 -2.03 9.72
N LEU A 175 -9.13 -0.70 9.83
CA LEU A 175 -10.41 0.01 9.91
C LEU A 175 -11.24 -0.16 8.64
N GLY A 176 -10.58 -0.27 7.47
CA GLY A 176 -11.27 -0.57 6.21
C GLY A 176 -11.90 -1.96 6.22
N VAL A 177 -11.16 -2.98 6.70
CA VAL A 177 -11.71 -4.33 6.88
C VAL A 177 -12.83 -4.35 7.93
N PHE A 178 -12.65 -3.65 9.06
CA PHE A 178 -13.71 -3.50 10.06
C PHE A 178 -15.00 -2.91 9.46
N THR A 179 -14.86 -1.79 8.75
CA THR A 179 -16.00 -1.11 8.10
C THR A 179 -16.65 -2.02 7.07
N SER A 180 -15.85 -2.77 6.33
CA SER A 180 -16.29 -3.79 5.38
C SER A 180 -17.17 -4.85 6.03
N SER A 181 -16.66 -5.49 7.10
CA SER A 181 -17.36 -6.58 7.78
C SER A 181 -18.64 -6.09 8.49
N VAL A 182 -18.61 -4.89 9.10
CA VAL A 182 -19.81 -4.25 9.67
C VAL A 182 -20.83 -3.96 8.58
N LEU A 183 -20.42 -3.35 7.47
CA LEU A 183 -21.33 -3.04 6.36
C LEU A 183 -21.93 -4.32 5.77
N GLY A 184 -21.12 -5.38 5.60
CA GLY A 184 -21.58 -6.68 5.13
C GLY A 184 -22.59 -7.33 6.07
N GLN A 185 -22.30 -7.35 7.38
CA GLN A 185 -23.21 -7.89 8.38
C GLN A 185 -24.53 -7.10 8.45
N LEU A 186 -24.47 -5.76 8.40
CA LEU A 186 -25.67 -4.92 8.38
C LEU A 186 -26.54 -5.20 7.14
N CYS A 187 -25.92 -5.33 5.96
CA CYS A 187 -26.63 -5.62 4.71
C CYS A 187 -27.34 -6.99 4.75
N VAL A 188 -26.69 -8.02 5.30
CA VAL A 188 -27.26 -9.37 5.40
C VAL A 188 -28.33 -9.45 6.50
N THR A 189 -28.05 -8.93 7.70
CA THR A 189 -28.92 -9.09 8.88
C THR A 189 -30.11 -8.11 8.89
N LEU A 190 -29.88 -6.81 8.61
CA LEU A 190 -30.95 -5.79 8.64
C LEU A 190 -31.61 -5.62 7.27
N GLY A 191 -30.83 -5.72 6.21
CA GLY A 191 -31.30 -5.48 4.84
C GLY A 191 -31.94 -6.70 4.16
N GLY A 192 -31.72 -7.92 4.67
CA GLY A 192 -32.15 -9.15 4.00
C GLY A 192 -31.62 -9.28 2.56
N ILE A 193 -30.50 -8.60 2.27
CA ILE A 193 -29.95 -8.48 0.92
C ILE A 193 -29.28 -9.81 0.53
N SER A 194 -29.57 -10.31 -0.67
CA SER A 194 -28.89 -11.51 -1.21
C SER A 194 -27.38 -11.28 -1.36
N PHE A 195 -26.59 -12.34 -1.15
CA PHE A 195 -25.14 -12.33 -1.32
C PHE A 195 -24.69 -11.81 -2.70
N LEU A 196 -25.47 -12.06 -3.75
CA LEU A 196 -25.17 -11.57 -5.09
C LEU A 196 -25.19 -10.03 -5.17
N THR A 197 -26.14 -9.38 -4.49
CA THR A 197 -26.20 -7.91 -4.43
C THR A 197 -25.06 -7.34 -3.60
N LEU A 198 -24.64 -8.03 -2.54
CA LEU A 198 -23.48 -7.65 -1.74
C LEU A 198 -22.17 -7.67 -2.56
N ASN A 199 -22.06 -8.61 -3.49
CA ASN A 199 -20.94 -8.68 -4.42
C ASN A 199 -20.93 -7.52 -5.42
N TYR A 200 -22.10 -7.07 -5.92
CA TYR A 200 -22.19 -5.85 -6.73
C TYR A 200 -21.80 -4.58 -5.96
N VAL A 201 -22.24 -4.45 -4.70
CA VAL A 201 -21.84 -3.33 -3.84
C VAL A 201 -20.32 -3.31 -3.66
N SER A 202 -19.73 -4.48 -3.41
CA SER A 202 -18.27 -4.63 -3.27
C SER A 202 -17.52 -4.29 -4.56
N LEU A 203 -18.05 -4.68 -5.73
CA LEU A 203 -17.49 -4.32 -7.03
C LEU A 203 -17.47 -2.80 -7.23
N GLY A 204 -18.50 -2.09 -6.74
CA GLY A 204 -18.56 -0.63 -6.73
C GLY A 204 -17.43 0.00 -5.90
N PHE A 205 -17.21 -0.47 -4.67
CA PHE A 205 -16.10 0.01 -3.83
C PHE A 205 -14.73 -0.26 -4.43
N VAL A 206 -14.52 -1.45 -4.99
CA VAL A 206 -13.25 -1.81 -5.64
C VAL A 206 -12.99 -0.95 -6.89
N SER A 207 -14.04 -0.65 -7.66
CA SER A 207 -13.95 0.21 -8.84
C SER A 207 -13.64 1.66 -8.44
N PHE A 208 -14.24 2.16 -7.37
CA PHE A 208 -13.89 3.46 -6.79
C PHE A 208 -12.44 3.48 -6.28
N SER A 209 -11.97 2.38 -5.66
CA SER A 209 -10.58 2.24 -5.26
C SER A 209 -9.61 2.30 -6.43
N LEU A 210 -9.93 1.72 -7.60
CA LEU A 210 -9.11 1.85 -8.80
C LEU A 210 -8.98 3.32 -9.24
N ILE A 211 -10.09 4.06 -9.22
CA ILE A 211 -10.10 5.48 -9.56
C ILE A 211 -9.14 6.24 -8.62
N LEU A 212 -9.22 5.99 -7.31
CA LEU A 212 -8.28 6.56 -6.34
C LEU A 212 -6.82 6.21 -6.67
N THR A 213 -6.54 4.96 -7.08
CA THR A 213 -5.20 4.52 -7.49
C THR A 213 -4.64 5.33 -8.67
N LEU A 214 -5.49 5.67 -9.64
CA LEU A 214 -5.09 6.46 -10.80
C LEU A 214 -4.66 7.88 -10.41
N PHE A 215 -5.31 8.45 -9.39
CA PHE A 215 -4.99 9.77 -8.84
C PHE A 215 -3.78 9.79 -7.89
N LEU A 216 -3.22 8.64 -7.48
CA LEU A 216 -1.98 8.64 -6.68
C LEU A 216 -0.84 9.32 -7.44
N GLU A 217 -0.14 10.26 -6.81
CA GLU A 217 1.05 10.88 -7.40
C GLU A 217 2.15 9.81 -7.63
N ARG A 218 2.84 9.88 -8.77
CA ARG A 218 4.03 9.05 -9.00
C ARG A 218 5.18 9.62 -8.15
N PRO A 219 5.74 8.88 -7.18
CA PRO A 219 6.91 9.34 -6.45
C PRO A 219 8.04 9.53 -7.46
N ARG A 220 8.56 10.75 -7.53
CA ARG A 220 9.70 11.08 -8.39
C ARG A 220 11.04 10.61 -7.81
N ARG A 221 11.07 10.14 -6.56
CA ARG A 221 12.27 9.63 -5.89
C ARG A 221 12.12 8.13 -5.62
N SER A 222 12.93 7.32 -6.30
CA SER A 222 13.17 5.94 -5.88
C SER A 222 14.11 5.96 -4.67
N LEU A 223 13.78 5.17 -3.65
CA LEU A 223 14.50 5.02 -2.37
C LEU A 223 16.03 4.82 -2.52
N PHE A 224 16.49 4.29 -3.65
CA PHE A 224 17.91 3.98 -3.89
C PHE A 224 18.70 5.02 -4.71
N PHE A 225 18.07 6.00 -5.38
CA PHE A 225 18.77 6.84 -6.37
C PHE A 225 18.85 8.34 -6.06
N ASN A 226 18.41 8.82 -4.89
CA ASN A 226 18.47 10.25 -4.58
C ASN A 226 18.77 10.51 -3.10
N TRP A 227 20.05 10.53 -2.73
CA TRP A 227 20.52 11.36 -1.62
C TRP A 227 20.85 12.75 -2.17
N PRO A 228 20.23 13.84 -1.67
CA PRO A 228 20.78 15.17 -1.87
C PRO A 228 22.11 15.23 -1.13
N SER A 229 23.20 15.38 -1.87
CA SER A 229 24.49 15.76 -1.29
C SER A 229 24.38 17.22 -0.81
N GLU A 230 23.90 17.43 0.42
CA GLU A 230 24.08 18.72 1.09
C GLU A 230 25.49 18.75 1.68
N GLY A 231 26.43 19.26 0.89
CA GLY A 231 27.79 19.51 1.37
C GLY A 231 28.89 19.39 0.31
N ALA A 232 28.78 20.08 -0.82
CA ALA A 232 29.95 20.41 -1.64
C ALA A 232 29.64 21.67 -2.45
N GLY A 233 30.34 22.75 -2.12
CA GLY A 233 30.34 23.97 -2.93
C GLY A 233 31.02 23.73 -4.28
N ASP A 234 30.59 24.56 -5.22
CA ASP A 234 31.26 24.98 -6.46
C ASP A 234 31.72 23.89 -7.46
N GLY A 235 31.30 24.06 -8.72
CA GLY A 235 31.66 23.19 -9.84
C GLY A 235 30.54 22.23 -10.27
N ALA A 236 29.86 22.57 -11.36
CA ALA A 236 28.90 21.71 -12.04
C ALA A 236 29.56 20.39 -12.48
N ALA A 237 29.29 19.30 -11.74
CA ALA A 237 29.55 17.95 -12.21
C ALA A 237 28.41 17.50 -13.15
N PRO A 238 28.70 16.99 -14.34
CA PRO A 238 27.68 16.62 -15.31
C PRO A 238 26.87 15.43 -14.78
N THR A 239 25.57 15.50 -15.00
CA THR A 239 24.60 14.46 -14.65
C THR A 239 24.98 13.14 -15.33
N GLU A 240 24.98 12.03 -14.60
CA GLU A 240 25.35 10.68 -15.10
C GLU A 240 24.52 10.20 -16.33
N LEU A 241 23.38 10.87 -16.61
CA LEU A 241 22.60 10.71 -17.84
C LEU A 241 23.32 11.22 -19.10
N ASP A 242 24.16 12.25 -18.97
CA ASP A 242 24.86 12.90 -20.09
C ASP A 242 26.12 12.10 -20.49
N LYS A 243 26.72 11.36 -19.54
CA LYS A 243 27.79 10.39 -19.83
C LYS A 243 27.27 9.16 -20.58
N MET A 244 26.01 8.77 -20.38
CA MET A 244 25.41 7.62 -21.06
C MET A 244 24.94 7.92 -22.50
N ALA A 245 24.68 9.18 -22.85
CA ALA A 245 24.24 9.56 -24.19
C ALA A 245 25.37 9.51 -25.26
N ARG A 246 26.64 9.47 -24.83
CA ARG A 246 27.80 9.40 -25.74
C ARG A 246 28.48 8.02 -25.82
N GLY A 247 27.96 7.03 -25.10
CA GLY A 247 28.50 5.66 -25.09
C GLY A 247 27.70 4.72 -25.98
N ASP A 248 27.98 4.79 -27.27
CA ASP A 248 27.81 3.73 -28.29
C ASP A 248 26.39 3.25 -28.65
N GLY A 249 26.14 3.29 -29.97
CA GLY A 249 24.87 2.96 -30.59
C GLY A 249 24.73 1.48 -30.90
N GLY A 250 23.47 1.04 -31.02
CA GLY A 250 23.11 -0.16 -31.76
C GLY A 250 22.95 -1.43 -30.94
N GLY A 251 21.71 -1.74 -30.57
CA GLY A 251 21.27 -3.10 -30.26
C GLY A 251 21.36 -3.51 -28.79
N GLY A 252 20.21 -3.68 -28.13
CA GLY A 252 20.18 -4.47 -26.89
C GLY A 252 19.23 -4.03 -25.79
N ALA A 253 17.97 -3.69 -26.09
CA ALA A 253 16.95 -3.54 -25.05
C ALA A 253 16.78 -4.83 -24.20
N GLN A 254 17.15 -6.00 -24.75
CA GLN A 254 17.08 -7.30 -24.08
C GLN A 254 18.32 -7.62 -23.22
N GLY A 255 19.53 -7.20 -23.65
CA GLY A 255 20.77 -7.36 -22.88
C GLY A 255 20.84 -6.47 -21.64
N TRP A 256 20.30 -5.25 -21.75
CA TRP A 256 20.20 -4.32 -20.62
C TRP A 256 19.26 -4.83 -19.51
N ARG A 257 18.12 -5.44 -19.89
CA ARG A 257 17.15 -6.04 -18.94
C ARG A 257 17.74 -7.22 -18.18
N GLY A 258 18.48 -8.10 -18.86
CA GLY A 258 19.17 -9.22 -18.22
C GLY A 258 20.25 -8.76 -17.22
N SER A 259 21.01 -7.72 -17.58
CA SER A 259 22.04 -7.15 -16.69
C SER A 259 21.44 -6.47 -15.46
N ALA A 260 20.32 -5.75 -15.60
CA ALA A 260 19.64 -5.11 -14.48
C ALA A 260 19.02 -6.12 -13.50
N LEU A 261 18.35 -7.16 -14.00
CA LEU A 261 17.79 -8.23 -13.16
C LEU A 261 18.88 -9.01 -12.42
N CYS A 262 19.98 -9.33 -13.10
CA CYS A 262 21.10 -10.03 -12.49
C CYS A 262 21.76 -9.18 -11.38
N ARG A 263 21.89 -7.87 -11.59
CA ARG A 263 22.37 -6.93 -10.55
C ARG A 263 21.43 -6.86 -9.35
N MET A 264 20.10 -6.77 -9.55
CA MET A 264 19.15 -6.75 -8.44
C MET A 264 19.17 -8.07 -7.64
N LEU A 265 19.29 -9.22 -8.31
CA LEU A 265 19.44 -10.51 -7.64
C LEU A 265 20.75 -10.60 -6.84
N GLN A 266 21.85 -10.04 -7.35
CA GLN A 266 23.11 -9.94 -6.62
C GLN A 266 23.01 -9.04 -5.39
N GLU A 267 22.31 -7.90 -5.49
CA GLU A 267 22.06 -7.00 -4.36
C GLU A 267 21.19 -7.68 -3.27
N VAL A 268 20.14 -8.41 -3.65
CA VAL A 268 19.36 -9.23 -2.72
C VAL A 268 20.24 -10.30 -2.06
N GLY A 269 21.11 -10.95 -2.83
CA GLY A 269 22.09 -11.91 -2.32
C GLY A 269 23.09 -11.30 -1.33
N ALA A 270 23.46 -10.03 -1.52
CA ALA A 270 24.33 -9.30 -0.61
C ALA A 270 23.59 -8.85 0.65
N LEU A 271 22.37 -8.32 0.52
CA LEU A 271 21.52 -7.90 1.64
C LEU A 271 21.16 -9.08 2.55
N THR A 272 20.86 -10.23 1.98
CA THR A 272 20.59 -11.46 2.74
C THR A 272 21.81 -11.98 3.49
N ARG A 273 23.03 -11.46 3.28
CA ARG A 273 24.20 -11.81 4.11
C ARG A 273 24.24 -11.07 5.45
N GLN A 274 23.45 -10.02 5.63
CA GLN A 274 23.39 -9.30 6.90
C GLN A 274 22.63 -10.13 7.96
N PRO A 275 23.24 -10.44 9.12
CA PRO A 275 22.63 -11.32 10.12
C PRO A 275 21.37 -10.71 10.73
N GLN A 276 21.35 -9.38 10.91
CA GLN A 276 20.18 -8.65 11.41
C GLN A 276 18.99 -8.80 10.45
N LEU A 277 19.22 -8.64 9.15
CA LEU A 277 18.15 -8.76 8.15
C LEU A 277 17.60 -10.19 8.08
N ARG A 278 18.45 -11.21 8.24
CA ARG A 278 18.00 -12.61 8.31
C ARG A 278 17.06 -12.85 9.49
N LEU A 279 17.41 -12.34 10.67
CA LEU A 279 16.59 -12.51 11.87
C LEU A 279 15.22 -11.84 11.69
N TRP A 280 15.19 -10.61 11.19
CA TRP A 280 13.95 -9.90 10.91
C TRP A 280 13.12 -10.57 9.81
N SER A 281 13.78 -11.13 8.79
CA SER A 281 13.10 -11.87 7.72
C SER A 281 12.49 -13.17 8.24
N LEU A 282 13.22 -13.94 9.07
CA LEU A 282 12.71 -15.18 9.68
C LEU A 282 11.51 -14.90 10.59
N TRP A 283 11.61 -13.87 11.43
CA TRP A 283 10.49 -13.41 12.25
C TRP A 283 9.28 -13.03 11.40
N TRP A 284 9.50 -12.29 10.31
CA TRP A 284 8.43 -11.88 9.41
C TRP A 284 7.78 -13.05 8.68
N VAL A 285 8.57 -14.04 8.23
CA VAL A 285 8.07 -15.26 7.57
C VAL A 285 7.17 -16.04 8.51
N PHE A 286 7.63 -16.29 9.74
CA PHE A 286 6.85 -17.05 10.72
C PHE A 286 5.54 -16.35 11.09
N ASN A 287 5.61 -15.04 11.37
CA ASN A 287 4.43 -14.24 11.70
C ASN A 287 3.43 -14.17 10.53
N SER A 288 3.92 -13.93 9.30
CA SER A 288 3.07 -13.83 8.12
C SER A 288 2.41 -15.17 7.78
N ALA A 289 3.15 -16.28 7.89
CA ALA A 289 2.61 -17.61 7.67
C ALA A 289 1.48 -17.93 8.65
N GLY A 290 1.68 -17.68 9.94
CA GLY A 290 0.65 -17.88 10.97
C GLY A 290 -0.58 -16.99 10.73
N TYR A 291 -0.36 -15.72 10.41
CA TYR A 291 -1.44 -14.77 10.13
C TYR A 291 -2.29 -15.18 8.91
N TYR A 292 -1.67 -15.56 7.79
CA TYR A 292 -2.40 -15.98 6.60
C TYR A 292 -3.09 -17.33 6.77
N LEU A 293 -2.46 -18.27 7.46
CA LEU A 293 -3.08 -19.56 7.76
C LEU A 293 -4.37 -19.35 8.56
N MET A 294 -4.33 -18.51 9.60
CA MET A 294 -5.52 -18.18 10.38
C MET A 294 -6.58 -17.50 9.50
N LEU A 295 -6.22 -16.46 8.74
CA LEU A 295 -7.18 -15.71 7.92
C LEU A 295 -7.93 -16.58 6.90
N TYR A 296 -7.24 -17.48 6.19
CA TYR A 296 -7.87 -18.23 5.10
C TYR A 296 -8.67 -19.44 5.60
N TYR A 297 -8.22 -20.09 6.67
CA TYR A 297 -8.84 -21.32 7.12
C TYR A 297 -9.87 -21.12 8.24
N VAL A 298 -9.90 -19.97 8.92
CA VAL A 298 -10.88 -19.71 9.98
C VAL A 298 -12.32 -19.72 9.46
N GLN A 299 -12.56 -19.13 8.27
CA GLN A 299 -13.89 -19.08 7.65
C GLN A 299 -14.37 -20.48 7.23
N ILE A 300 -13.45 -21.31 6.73
CA ILE A 300 -13.73 -22.71 6.38
C ILE A 300 -14.04 -23.51 7.65
N LEU A 301 -13.25 -23.34 8.70
CA LEU A 301 -13.44 -24.03 9.98
C LEU A 301 -14.77 -23.67 10.64
N TRP A 302 -15.18 -22.39 10.62
CA TRP A 302 -16.49 -21.99 11.14
C TRP A 302 -17.64 -22.68 10.42
N ASN A 303 -17.52 -22.87 9.11
CA ASN A 303 -18.53 -23.57 8.32
C ASN A 303 -18.54 -25.11 8.51
N GLU A 304 -17.48 -25.70 9.05
CA GLU A 304 -17.49 -27.09 9.54
C GLU A 304 -18.24 -27.21 10.88
N ILE A 305 -18.07 -26.25 11.78
CA ILE A 305 -18.68 -26.27 13.12
C ILE A 305 -20.16 -25.85 13.07
N TYR A 306 -20.49 -24.83 12.29
CA TYR A 306 -21.85 -24.33 12.07
C TYR A 306 -22.17 -24.33 10.57
N PRO A 307 -22.82 -25.39 10.05
CA PRO A 307 -23.22 -25.47 8.65
C PRO A 307 -24.17 -24.32 8.28
N THR A 308 -23.90 -23.67 7.16
CA THR A 308 -24.59 -22.49 6.62
C THR A 308 -26.03 -22.74 6.13
N THR A 309 -26.69 -23.81 6.57
CA THR A 309 -28.04 -24.21 6.13
C THR A 309 -29.12 -23.18 6.49
N ASP A 310 -28.87 -22.32 7.48
CA ASP A 310 -29.75 -21.20 7.86
C ASP A 310 -29.03 -19.85 7.68
N HIS A 311 -29.43 -19.10 6.66
CA HIS A 311 -28.85 -17.80 6.26
C HIS A 311 -28.94 -16.71 7.38
N ARG A 312 -29.65 -16.97 8.48
CA ARG A 312 -29.93 -16.01 9.56
C ARG A 312 -28.97 -16.04 10.76
N GLN A 313 -28.09 -17.03 10.88
CA GLN A 313 -27.17 -17.15 12.04
C GLN A 313 -25.67 -17.03 11.68
N VAL A 314 -25.33 -16.54 10.49
CA VAL A 314 -23.92 -16.34 10.10
C VAL A 314 -23.39 -15.04 10.71
N TYR A 315 -22.63 -15.15 11.82
CA TYR A 315 -21.97 -14.03 12.52
C TYR A 315 -20.51 -13.81 12.08
N ASN A 316 -20.09 -14.37 10.95
CA ASN A 316 -18.71 -14.28 10.45
C ASN A 316 -18.23 -12.83 10.35
N GLY A 317 -19.08 -11.90 9.88
CA GLY A 317 -18.76 -10.48 9.81
C GLY A 317 -18.59 -9.82 11.19
N GLY A 318 -19.30 -10.29 12.22
CA GLY A 318 -19.16 -9.79 13.59
C GLY A 318 -17.82 -10.17 14.23
N VAL A 319 -17.39 -11.42 14.05
CA VAL A 319 -16.10 -11.89 14.59
C VAL A 319 -14.92 -11.25 13.82
N ASP A 320 -15.05 -11.13 12.50
CA ASP A 320 -14.08 -10.40 11.68
C ASP A 320 -13.99 -8.93 12.12
N ALA A 321 -15.12 -8.26 12.37
CA ALA A 321 -15.14 -6.89 12.86
C ALA A 321 -14.46 -6.75 14.24
N ALA A 322 -14.78 -7.62 15.20
CA ALA A 322 -14.15 -7.55 16.53
C ALA A 322 -12.63 -7.79 16.47
N SER A 323 -12.19 -8.81 15.74
CA SER A 323 -10.77 -9.15 15.60
C SER A 323 -9.98 -8.05 14.87
N THR A 324 -10.55 -7.47 13.81
CA THR A 324 -9.93 -6.38 13.05
C THR A 324 -9.88 -5.08 13.84
N LEU A 325 -10.90 -4.77 14.64
CA LEU A 325 -10.91 -3.60 15.52
C LEU A 325 -9.84 -3.71 16.61
N LEU A 326 -9.72 -4.86 17.27
CA LEU A 326 -8.66 -5.13 18.24
C LEU A 326 -7.28 -5.00 17.58
N GLY A 327 -7.12 -5.55 16.37
CA GLY A 327 -5.90 -5.39 15.57
C GLY A 327 -5.59 -3.93 15.23
N ALA A 328 -6.61 -3.11 14.93
CA ALA A 328 -6.44 -1.70 14.58
C ALA A 328 -5.98 -0.89 15.79
N ILE A 329 -6.56 -1.15 16.97
CA ILE A 329 -6.18 -0.54 18.25
C ILE A 329 -4.75 -0.94 18.62
N ALA A 330 -4.42 -2.23 18.53
CA ALA A 330 -3.07 -2.72 18.83
C ALA A 330 -2.02 -2.12 17.87
N SER A 331 -2.33 -2.05 16.57
CA SER A 331 -1.45 -1.43 15.57
C SER A 331 -1.27 0.06 15.82
N PHE A 332 -2.32 0.76 16.26
CA PHE A 332 -2.25 2.17 16.62
C PHE A 332 -1.37 2.39 17.86
N ALA A 333 -1.62 1.61 18.92
CA ALA A 333 -0.86 1.67 20.17
C ALA A 333 0.64 1.41 19.93
N ALA A 334 0.98 0.41 19.12
CA ALA A 334 2.37 0.09 18.76
C ALA A 334 3.13 1.26 18.09
N GLY A 335 2.43 2.20 17.45
CA GLY A 335 3.03 3.41 16.89
C GLY A 335 3.55 4.42 17.92
N TYR A 336 3.05 4.35 19.16
CA TYR A 336 3.38 5.27 20.25
C TYR A 336 4.26 4.66 21.33
N VAL A 337 4.39 3.32 21.35
CA VAL A 337 5.31 2.64 22.27
C VAL A 337 6.75 2.96 21.87
N LYS A 338 7.51 3.62 22.74
CA LYS A 338 8.95 3.81 22.54
C LYS A 338 9.66 2.50 22.81
N ILE A 339 9.93 1.72 21.76
CA ILE A 339 10.77 0.54 21.88
C ILE A 339 12.19 0.97 21.53
N SER A 340 13.05 1.09 22.53
CA SER A 340 14.49 1.20 22.32
C SER A 340 15.01 -0.16 21.87
N TRP A 341 14.96 -0.41 20.56
CA TRP A 341 15.68 -1.53 19.97
C TRP A 341 17.18 -1.20 20.03
N THR A 342 17.80 -1.42 21.20
CA THR A 342 19.26 -1.51 21.31
C THR A 342 19.65 -2.83 20.68
N LEU A 343 20.05 -2.79 19.40
CA LEU A 343 20.43 -3.98 18.64
C LEU A 343 21.77 -3.73 17.95
#